data_AF-A0A973VWH1-F1
#
_entry.id   AF-A0A973VWH1-F1
#
_cell.length_a   1.000
_cell.length_b   1.000
_cell.length_c   1.000
_cell.angle_alpha   90.00
_cell.angle_beta   90.00
_cell.angle_gamma   90.00
#
_symmetry.space_group_name_H-M   'P 1'
#
loop_
_entity.id
_entity.type
_entity.pdbx_description
1 polymer ?
#
loop_
_entity_poly.entity_id
_entity_poly.type
_entity_poly.pdbx_seq_one_letter_code
_entity_poly.pdbx_strand_id
1 'polypeptide(L)'
;MSPLSDMLRNLRWDDYRYYHRSRINQMLHLISAFIFLGCYALLFKDPAVAGLVGWLAMLTRQTGHFFFEPSGYDNVNKVSNEYKEAVKVGYNQTRKIVLLIIWGLAPFALYVFPLFGMFDPPVGRLDFIRQVGTVWLVIGIGGGLFRMIQLFVTRDGQTGLVWVFKVLTDPLHNVALYYKSPLALLRGELIDTSIADAGWGGDEAETAQRLT
;
A
#
# COMPACT_ATOMS: atom_id res chain seq x y z
N MET A 1 -10.82 -6.26 -24.33
CA MET A 1 -9.83 -6.58 -23.27
C MET A 1 -10.41 -7.70 -22.42
N SER A 2 -9.59 -8.50 -21.71
CA SER A 2 -10.14 -9.60 -20.90
C SER A 2 -10.72 -9.07 -19.58
N PRO A 3 -11.74 -9.73 -18.99
CA PRO A 3 -12.33 -9.30 -17.72
C PRO A 3 -11.31 -9.08 -16.58
N LEU A 4 -10.26 -9.91 -16.54
CA LEU A 4 -9.14 -9.78 -15.59
C LEU A 4 -8.35 -8.49 -15.79
N SER A 5 -8.05 -8.14 -17.04
CA SER A 5 -7.26 -6.95 -17.37
C SER A 5 -8.04 -5.67 -17.08
N ASP A 6 -9.36 -5.67 -17.32
CA ASP A 6 -10.23 -4.55 -17.01
C ASP A 6 -10.35 -4.36 -15.49
N MET A 7 -10.51 -5.46 -14.74
CA MET A 7 -10.54 -5.40 -13.28
C MET A 7 -9.22 -4.90 -12.68
N LEU A 8 -8.07 -5.39 -13.16
CA LEU A 8 -6.76 -4.89 -12.72
C LEU A 8 -6.60 -3.40 -13.02
N ARG A 9 -7.01 -2.96 -14.21
CA ARG A 9 -6.95 -1.56 -14.62
C ARG A 9 -7.82 -0.70 -13.70
N ASN A 10 -9.06 -1.11 -13.43
CA ASN A 10 -9.96 -0.38 -12.54
C ASN A 10 -9.39 -0.28 -11.12
N LEU A 11 -8.87 -1.39 -10.56
CA LEU A 11 -8.24 -1.38 -9.23
C LEU A 11 -7.00 -0.50 -9.12
N ARG A 12 -6.26 -0.32 -10.21
CA ARG A 12 -5.12 0.61 -10.27
C ARG A 12 -5.59 2.05 -10.44
N TRP A 13 -6.59 2.25 -11.28
CA TRP A 13 -7.19 3.54 -11.53
C TRP A 13 -7.83 4.13 -10.27
N ASP A 14 -8.66 3.36 -9.56
CA ASP A 14 -9.29 3.79 -8.31
C ASP A 14 -8.26 4.19 -7.26
N ASP A 15 -7.15 3.45 -7.19
CA ASP A 15 -6.08 3.74 -6.24
C ASP A 15 -5.35 5.04 -6.58
N TYR A 16 -5.01 5.23 -7.86
CA TYR A 16 -4.43 6.49 -8.34
C TYR A 16 -5.38 7.68 -8.11
N ARG A 17 -6.63 7.56 -8.54
CA ARG A 17 -7.62 8.63 -8.52
C ARG A 17 -7.97 9.05 -7.10
N TYR A 18 -8.26 8.10 -6.21
CA TYR A 18 -8.78 8.42 -4.88
C TYR A 18 -7.72 8.63 -3.80
N TYR A 19 -6.50 8.13 -4.00
CA TYR A 19 -5.48 8.07 -2.94
C TYR A 19 -4.10 8.60 -3.34
N HIS A 20 -3.93 9.20 -4.52
CA HIS A 20 -2.65 9.75 -4.98
C HIS A 20 -2.76 11.10 -5.68
N ARG A 21 -3.57 12.02 -5.14
CA ARG A 21 -3.70 13.38 -5.71
C ARG A 21 -2.51 14.29 -5.38
N SER A 22 -1.86 14.07 -4.24
CA SER A 22 -0.72 14.90 -3.85
C SER A 22 0.54 14.46 -4.59
N ARG A 23 1.22 15.40 -5.25
CA ARG A 23 2.52 15.13 -5.91
C ARG A 23 3.61 14.75 -4.90
N ILE A 24 3.48 15.19 -3.64
CA ILE A 24 4.35 14.75 -2.55
C ILE A 24 4.10 13.27 -2.26
N ASN A 25 2.84 12.86 -2.15
CA ASN A 25 2.48 11.46 -1.97
C ASN A 25 2.96 10.61 -3.17
N GLN A 26 2.78 11.07 -4.40
CA GLN A 26 3.28 10.41 -5.60
C GLN A 26 4.82 10.24 -5.56
N MET A 27 5.57 11.25 -5.11
CA MET A 27 7.02 11.17 -4.93
C MET A 27 7.42 10.15 -3.86
N LEU A 28 6.71 10.12 -2.73
CA LEU A 28 6.93 9.12 -1.69
C LEU A 28 6.62 7.71 -2.19
N HIS A 29 5.58 7.55 -3.02
CA HIS A 29 5.31 6.29 -3.71
C HIS A 29 6.42 5.90 -4.68
N LEU A 30 6.97 6.84 -5.45
CA LEU A 30 8.10 6.61 -6.36
C LEU A 30 9.34 6.14 -5.57
N ILE A 31 9.71 6.84 -4.50
CA ILE A 31 10.83 6.45 -3.63
C ILE A 31 10.58 5.07 -3.04
N SER A 32 9.39 4.83 -2.47
CA SER A 32 9.03 3.53 -1.90
C SER A 32 9.09 2.41 -2.93
N ALA A 33 8.75 2.69 -4.20
CA ALA A 33 8.77 1.71 -5.26
C ALA A 33 10.18 1.21 -5.56
N PHE A 34 11.17 2.12 -5.64
CA PHE A 34 12.57 1.72 -5.80
C PHE A 34 13.07 0.90 -4.60
N ILE A 35 12.69 1.29 -3.38
CA ILE A 35 13.03 0.54 -2.16
C ILE A 35 12.40 -0.86 -2.19
N PHE A 36 11.14 -1.00 -2.61
CA PHE A 36 10.48 -2.30 -2.78
C PHE A 36 11.17 -3.18 -3.83
N LEU A 37 11.57 -2.62 -4.96
CA LEU A 37 12.31 -3.38 -5.98
C LEU A 37 13.66 -3.88 -5.44
N GLY A 38 14.36 -3.04 -4.66
CA GLY A 38 15.54 -3.47 -3.91
C GLY A 38 15.25 -4.58 -2.89
N CYS A 39 14.13 -4.46 -2.16
CA CYS A 39 13.64 -5.50 -1.25
C CYS A 39 13.38 -6.83 -1.97
N TYR A 40 12.76 -6.80 -3.16
CA TYR A 40 12.53 -8.01 -3.97
C TYR A 40 13.84 -8.71 -4.34
N ALA A 41 14.88 -7.96 -4.71
CA ALA A 41 16.21 -8.55 -4.94
C ALA A 41 16.81 -9.13 -3.65
N LEU A 42 16.63 -8.45 -2.51
CA LEU A 42 17.15 -8.89 -1.21
C LEU A 42 16.48 -10.17 -0.70
N LEU A 43 15.22 -10.45 -1.04
CA LEU A 43 14.54 -11.69 -0.64
C LEU A 43 15.32 -12.95 -1.02
N PHE A 44 16.07 -12.91 -2.12
CA PHE A 44 16.88 -14.04 -2.60
C PHE A 44 18.24 -14.17 -1.90
N LYS A 45 18.66 -13.17 -1.13
CA LYS A 45 20.02 -13.10 -0.54
C LYS A 45 19.99 -13.01 0.98
N ASP A 46 19.15 -12.15 1.53
CA ASP A 46 19.07 -11.88 2.96
C ASP A 46 17.62 -11.50 3.34
N PRO A 47 16.76 -12.48 3.67
CA PRO A 47 15.37 -12.25 4.02
C PRO A 47 15.18 -11.34 5.25
N ALA A 48 16.10 -11.40 6.22
CA ALA A 48 16.04 -10.54 7.40
C ALA A 48 16.21 -9.06 7.01
N VAL A 49 17.20 -8.77 6.17
CA VAL A 49 17.42 -7.41 5.65
C VAL A 49 16.30 -7.00 4.69
N ALA A 50 15.78 -7.92 3.87
CA ALA A 50 14.61 -7.67 3.03
C ALA A 50 13.40 -7.23 3.85
N GLY A 51 13.16 -7.85 5.01
CA GLY A 51 12.12 -7.40 5.95
C GLY A 51 12.31 -5.97 6.41
N LEU A 52 13.51 -5.60 6.88
CA LEU A 52 13.82 -4.22 7.30
C LEU A 52 13.59 -3.21 6.16
N VAL A 53 14.12 -3.51 4.97
CA VAL A 53 14.02 -2.63 3.79
C VAL A 53 12.58 -2.54 3.27
N GLY A 54 11.83 -3.65 3.29
CA GLY A 54 10.42 -3.68 2.92
C GLY A 54 9.57 -2.79 3.82
N TRP A 55 9.86 -2.75 5.12
CA TRP A 55 9.14 -1.86 6.02
C TRP A 55 9.58 -0.40 5.95
N LEU A 56 10.83 -0.13 5.58
CA LEU A 56 11.25 1.22 5.19
C LEU A 56 10.41 1.70 3.99
N ALA A 57 10.23 0.86 2.96
CA ALA A 57 9.37 1.18 1.82
C ALA A 57 7.91 1.41 2.25
N MET A 58 7.36 0.54 3.12
CA MET A 58 6.02 0.71 3.66
C MET A 58 5.87 2.01 4.44
N LEU A 59 6.82 2.36 5.29
CA LEU A 59 6.78 3.60 6.08
C LEU A 59 6.78 4.82 5.16
N THR A 60 7.69 4.87 4.18
CA THR A 60 7.72 5.96 3.17
C THR A 60 6.37 6.09 2.47
N ARG A 61 5.78 4.96 2.03
CA ARG A 61 4.48 4.92 1.38
C ARG A 61 3.34 5.39 2.28
N GLN A 62 3.27 4.88 3.51
CA GLN A 62 2.20 5.23 4.43
C GLN A 62 2.28 6.70 4.84
N THR A 63 3.48 7.27 4.99
CA THR A 63 3.63 8.72 5.21
C THR A 63 2.93 9.53 4.12
N GLY A 64 3.04 9.10 2.87
CA GLY A 64 2.30 9.67 1.74
C GLY A 64 0.78 9.66 1.96
N HIS A 65 0.22 8.48 2.21
CA HIS A 65 -1.23 8.31 2.42
C HIS A 65 -1.77 9.02 3.67
N PHE A 66 -1.05 9.04 4.79
CA PHE A 66 -1.58 9.57 6.05
C PHE A 66 -1.45 11.09 6.17
N PHE A 67 -0.38 11.68 5.63
CA PHE A 67 -0.11 13.12 5.82
C PHE A 67 -0.48 13.97 4.61
N PHE A 68 -0.56 13.40 3.41
CA PHE A 68 -0.72 14.18 2.18
C PHE A 68 -1.99 13.86 1.39
N GLU A 69 -2.82 12.95 1.87
CA GLU A 69 -4.13 12.63 1.27
C GLU A 69 -5.27 12.99 2.22
N PRO A 70 -6.41 13.48 1.71
CA PRO A 70 -7.52 13.91 2.55
C PRO A 70 -8.22 12.71 3.21
N SER A 71 -8.48 12.83 4.52
CA SER A 71 -9.31 11.90 5.29
C SER A 71 -10.80 12.33 5.37
N GLY A 72 -11.14 13.47 4.77
CA GLY A 72 -12.50 14.01 4.66
C GLY A 72 -13.03 14.00 3.23
N TYR A 73 -13.93 14.93 2.91
CA TYR A 73 -14.48 15.03 1.56
C TYR A 73 -13.41 15.40 0.52
N ASP A 74 -13.39 14.66 -0.59
CA ASP A 74 -12.42 14.89 -1.66
C ASP A 74 -13.00 15.81 -2.73
N ASN A 75 -12.64 17.09 -2.66
CA ASN A 75 -13.12 18.09 -3.61
C ASN A 75 -12.70 17.84 -5.06
N VAL A 76 -11.62 17.09 -5.32
CA VAL A 76 -11.16 16.79 -6.68
C VAL A 76 -12.06 15.75 -7.33
N ASN A 77 -12.35 14.67 -6.58
CA ASN A 77 -13.17 13.57 -7.06
C ASN A 77 -14.66 13.71 -6.75
N LYS A 78 -15.03 14.70 -5.92
CA LYS A 78 -16.39 14.95 -5.43
C LYS A 78 -17.02 13.73 -4.77
N VAL A 79 -16.27 13.09 -3.87
CA VAL A 79 -16.73 11.90 -3.12
C VAL A 79 -16.37 12.00 -1.65
N SER A 80 -17.19 11.40 -0.80
CA SER A 80 -16.91 11.26 0.63
C SER A 80 -15.80 10.24 0.91
N ASN A 81 -15.18 10.32 2.09
CA ASN A 81 -14.17 9.34 2.50
C ASN A 81 -14.79 7.96 2.73
N GLU A 82 -16.03 7.90 3.22
CA GLU A 82 -16.78 6.67 3.41
C GLU A 82 -16.97 5.92 2.09
N TYR A 83 -17.29 6.65 1.01
CA TYR A 83 -17.39 6.06 -0.33
C TYR A 83 -16.06 5.46 -0.78
N LYS A 84 -14.95 6.22 -0.66
CA LYS A 84 -13.60 5.74 -1.01
C LYS A 84 -13.26 4.45 -0.27
N GLU A 85 -13.52 4.41 1.04
CA GLU A 85 -13.23 3.24 1.87
C GLU A 85 -14.13 2.04 1.56
N ALA A 86 -15.37 2.27 1.09
CA ALA A 86 -16.30 1.22 0.69
C ALA A 86 -15.90 0.55 -0.64
N VAL A 87 -15.44 1.33 -1.63
CA VAL A 87 -14.98 0.79 -2.92
C VAL A 87 -13.60 0.13 -2.84
N LYS A 88 -12.83 0.42 -1.79
CA LYS A 88 -11.47 -0.07 -1.64
C LYS A 88 -11.40 -1.60 -1.47
N VAL A 89 -10.85 -2.27 -2.49
CA VAL A 89 -10.59 -3.72 -2.45
C VAL A 89 -9.34 -4.07 -1.63
N GLY A 90 -8.43 -3.13 -1.40
CA GLY A 90 -7.29 -3.34 -0.52
C GLY A 90 -7.60 -3.21 0.97
N TYR A 91 -6.56 -2.99 1.77
CA TYR A 91 -6.72 -2.62 3.16
C TYR A 91 -7.36 -1.23 3.27
N ASN A 92 -8.54 -1.16 3.89
CA ASN A 92 -9.14 0.10 4.34
C ASN A 92 -8.31 0.70 5.49
N GLN A 93 -8.53 1.97 5.81
CA GLN A 93 -7.74 2.74 6.77
C GLN A 93 -7.66 2.05 8.13
N THR A 94 -8.78 1.54 8.67
CA THR A 94 -8.79 0.83 9.96
C THR A 94 -7.88 -0.40 9.93
N ARG A 95 -7.99 -1.26 8.90
CA ARG A 95 -7.16 -2.46 8.80
C ARG A 95 -5.68 -2.10 8.57
N LYS A 96 -5.39 -1.02 7.85
CA LYS A 96 -4.01 -0.50 7.71
C LYS A 96 -3.43 -0.10 9.07
N ILE A 97 -4.21 0.65 9.87
CA ILE A 97 -3.79 1.08 11.21
C ILE A 97 -3.51 -0.14 12.09
N VAL A 98 -4.39 -1.14 12.09
CA VAL A 98 -4.18 -2.39 12.84
C VAL A 98 -2.87 -3.08 12.42
N LEU A 99 -2.61 -3.20 11.11
CA LEU A 99 -1.36 -3.79 10.61
C LEU A 99 -0.13 -2.98 11.05
N LEU A 100 -0.19 -1.65 11.03
CA LEU A 100 0.89 -0.77 11.49
C LEU A 100 1.13 -0.85 13.00
N ILE A 101 0.08 -1.02 13.79
CA ILE A 101 0.20 -1.25 15.25
C ILE A 101 0.90 -2.59 15.49
N ILE A 102 0.47 -3.67 14.82
CA ILE A 102 1.11 -4.99 14.94
C ILE A 102 2.59 -4.90 14.56
N TRP A 103 2.90 -4.25 13.44
CA TRP A 103 4.27 -4.02 13.00
C TRP A 103 5.11 -3.23 14.01
N GLY A 104 4.57 -2.12 14.53
CA GLY A 104 5.28 -1.24 15.47
C GLY A 104 5.50 -1.88 16.85
N LEU A 105 4.60 -2.76 17.27
CA LEU A 105 4.72 -3.51 18.53
C LEU A 105 5.61 -4.76 18.40
N ALA A 106 5.85 -5.27 17.19
CA ALA A 106 6.60 -6.51 17.00
C ALA A 106 8.03 -6.50 17.59
N PRO A 107 8.84 -5.42 17.45
CA PRO A 107 10.15 -5.36 18.09
C PRO A 107 10.07 -5.39 19.61
N PHE A 108 9.07 -4.72 20.19
CA PHE A 108 8.86 -4.74 21.64
C PHE A 108 8.44 -6.13 22.13
N ALA A 109 7.50 -6.76 21.43
CA ALA A 109 7.07 -8.12 21.73
C ALA A 109 8.26 -9.09 21.68
N LEU A 110 9.08 -9.02 20.62
CA LEU A 110 10.29 -9.84 20.46
C LEU A 110 11.33 -9.59 21.57
N TYR A 111 11.47 -8.35 22.03
CA TYR A 111 12.39 -7.99 23.11
C TYR A 111 11.97 -8.56 24.47
N VAL A 112 10.67 -8.50 24.80
CA VAL A 112 10.15 -8.98 26.09
C VAL A 112 10.00 -10.50 26.11
N PHE A 113 9.54 -11.07 25.01
CA PHE A 113 9.40 -12.51 24.81
C PHE A 113 10.01 -12.86 23.47
N PRO A 114 11.07 -13.68 23.40
CA PRO A 114 11.59 -14.19 22.14
C PRO A 114 10.57 -15.16 21.52
N LEU A 115 9.47 -14.62 21.00
CA LEU A 115 8.31 -15.23 20.34
C LEU A 115 8.13 -16.72 20.64
N PHE A 116 7.78 -17.04 21.89
CA PHE A 116 7.50 -18.42 22.35
C PHE A 116 8.62 -19.44 22.09
N GLY A 117 9.89 -19.01 22.10
CA GLY A 117 11.06 -19.85 21.83
C GLY A 117 11.37 -20.07 20.36
N MET A 118 10.74 -19.33 19.43
CA MET A 118 11.05 -19.41 18.00
C MET A 118 12.42 -18.81 17.63
N PHE A 119 12.99 -17.97 18.49
CA PHE A 119 14.31 -17.37 18.31
C PHE A 119 15.19 -17.65 19.52
N ASP A 120 16.46 -17.92 19.27
CA ASP A 120 17.48 -17.87 20.31
C ASP A 120 17.64 -16.44 20.84
N PRO A 121 17.97 -16.25 22.13
CA PRO A 121 18.30 -14.94 22.65
C PRO A 121 19.37 -14.27 21.79
N PRO A 122 19.17 -13.02 21.34
CA PRO A 122 20.08 -12.40 20.41
C PRO A 122 21.45 -12.20 21.04
N VAL A 123 22.51 -12.63 20.35
CA VAL A 123 23.90 -12.52 20.84
C VAL A 123 24.34 -11.05 20.95
N GLY A 124 23.74 -10.17 20.16
CA GLY A 124 24.00 -8.73 20.21
C GLY A 124 22.97 -7.90 19.45
N ARG A 125 23.21 -6.58 19.38
CA ARG A 125 22.28 -5.62 18.80
C ARG A 125 21.96 -5.89 17.32
N LEU A 126 22.97 -6.24 16.54
CA LEU A 126 22.77 -6.54 15.11
C LEU A 126 21.95 -7.80 14.92
N ASP A 127 22.15 -8.81 15.76
CA ASP A 127 21.38 -10.05 15.71
C ASP A 127 19.91 -9.80 16.04
N PHE A 128 19.64 -9.01 17.09
CA PHE A 128 18.28 -8.55 17.41
C PHE A 128 17.62 -7.80 16.23
N ILE A 129 18.33 -6.87 15.58
CA ILE A 129 17.82 -6.15 14.40
C ILE A 129 17.47 -7.12 13.26
N ARG A 130 18.26 -8.18 13.06
CA ARG A 130 17.98 -9.21 12.06
C ARG A 130 16.77 -10.07 12.42
N GLN A 131 16.60 -10.42 13.69
CA GLN A 131 15.39 -11.10 14.16
C GLN A 131 14.15 -10.21 13.96
N VAL A 132 14.23 -8.92 14.29
CA VAL A 132 13.17 -7.94 13.99
C VAL A 132 12.86 -7.93 12.50
N GLY A 133 13.87 -7.84 11.64
CA GLY A 133 13.71 -7.90 10.19
C GLY A 133 12.98 -9.16 9.72
N THR A 134 13.32 -10.31 10.30
CA THR A 134 12.65 -11.59 10.00
C THR A 134 11.19 -11.58 10.42
N VAL A 135 10.87 -11.15 11.65
CA VAL A 135 9.50 -11.04 12.15
C VAL A 135 8.68 -10.09 11.29
N TRP A 136 9.26 -8.95 10.95
CA TRP A 136 8.67 -7.97 10.07
C TRP A 136 8.39 -8.52 8.67
N LEU A 137 9.30 -9.31 8.08
CA LEU A 137 9.05 -9.99 6.82
C LEU A 137 7.83 -10.92 6.93
N VAL A 138 7.75 -11.72 8.00
CA VAL A 138 6.63 -12.62 8.26
C VAL A 138 5.31 -11.85 8.40
N ILE A 139 5.29 -10.73 9.12
CA ILE A 139 4.10 -9.87 9.22
C ILE A 139 3.68 -9.34 7.85
N GLY A 140 4.63 -8.90 7.02
CA GLY A 140 4.36 -8.39 5.68
C GLY A 140 3.74 -9.46 4.77
N ILE A 141 4.35 -10.64 4.71
CA ILE A 141 3.84 -11.78 3.92
C ILE A 141 2.48 -12.24 4.47
N GLY A 142 2.38 -12.42 5.78
CA GLY A 142 1.16 -12.85 6.47
C GLY A 142 0.01 -11.88 6.26
N GLY A 143 0.25 -10.57 6.35
CA GLY A 143 -0.75 -9.54 6.05
C GLY A 143 -1.24 -9.59 4.60
N GLY A 144 -0.32 -9.82 3.65
CA GLY A 144 -0.68 -10.02 2.24
C GLY A 144 -1.55 -11.26 2.02
N LEU A 145 -1.11 -12.42 2.54
CA LEU A 145 -1.82 -13.69 2.42
C LEU A 145 -3.18 -13.66 3.11
N PHE A 146 -3.25 -13.09 4.32
CA PHE A 146 -4.50 -12.92 5.05
C PHE A 146 -5.52 -12.13 4.22
N ARG A 147 -5.10 -11.01 3.61
CA ARG A 147 -6.00 -10.22 2.76
C ARG A 147 -6.43 -10.98 1.50
N MET A 148 -5.52 -11.71 0.86
CA MET A 148 -5.86 -12.56 -0.27
C MET A 148 -6.95 -13.58 0.09
N ILE A 149 -6.75 -14.35 1.17
CA ILE A 149 -7.71 -15.36 1.64
C ILE A 149 -9.04 -14.71 1.99
N GLN A 150 -9.00 -13.58 2.70
CA GLN A 150 -10.21 -12.86 3.07
C GLN A 150 -10.96 -12.31 1.84
N LEU A 151 -10.26 -11.93 0.76
CA LEU A 151 -10.89 -11.56 -0.52
C LEU A 151 -11.53 -12.77 -1.23
N PHE A 152 -10.90 -13.95 -1.18
CA PHE A 152 -11.50 -15.17 -1.73
C PHE A 152 -12.84 -15.51 -1.07
N VAL A 153 -12.93 -15.29 0.25
CA VAL A 153 -14.14 -15.58 1.03
C VAL A 153 -15.21 -14.51 0.88
N THR A 154 -14.83 -13.23 0.85
CA THR A 154 -15.78 -12.10 0.88
C THR A 154 -16.18 -11.55 -0.48
N ARG A 155 -15.43 -11.88 -1.53
CA ARG A 155 -15.71 -11.49 -2.91
C ARG A 155 -15.72 -12.74 -3.78
N ASP A 156 -14.56 -13.14 -4.28
CA ASP A 156 -14.36 -14.32 -5.12
C ASP A 156 -12.85 -14.57 -5.34
N GLY A 157 -12.52 -15.74 -5.89
CA GLY A 157 -11.13 -16.12 -6.21
C GLY A 157 -10.44 -15.19 -7.21
N GLN A 158 -11.18 -14.69 -8.20
CA GLN A 158 -10.64 -13.81 -9.24
C GLN A 158 -10.19 -12.47 -8.65
N THR A 159 -11.03 -11.86 -7.80
CA THR A 159 -10.76 -10.60 -7.10
C THR A 159 -9.50 -10.70 -6.26
N GLY A 160 -9.35 -11.79 -5.49
CA GLY A 160 -8.15 -11.99 -4.68
C GLY A 160 -6.87 -12.17 -5.52
N LEU A 161 -6.93 -12.93 -6.62
CA LEU A 161 -5.77 -13.15 -7.49
C LEU A 161 -5.31 -11.87 -8.18
N VAL A 162 -6.26 -11.10 -8.72
CA VAL A 162 -5.93 -9.81 -9.35
C VAL A 162 -5.43 -8.81 -8.32
N TRP A 163 -5.96 -8.81 -7.09
CA TRP A 163 -5.43 -7.98 -6.01
C TRP A 163 -3.99 -8.34 -5.66
N VAL A 164 -3.65 -9.63 -5.54
CA VAL A 164 -2.26 -10.08 -5.31
C VAL A 164 -1.36 -9.66 -6.46
N PHE A 165 -1.79 -9.90 -7.70
CA PHE A 165 -1.04 -9.48 -8.87
C PHE A 165 -0.80 -7.97 -8.88
N LYS A 166 -1.83 -7.17 -8.56
CA LYS A 166 -1.71 -5.73 -8.38
C LYS A 166 -0.63 -5.41 -7.36
N VAL A 167 -0.71 -5.96 -6.15
CA VAL A 167 0.24 -5.67 -5.05
C VAL A 167 1.67 -6.01 -5.42
N LEU A 168 1.92 -7.18 -6.02
CA LEU A 168 3.27 -7.62 -6.41
C LEU A 168 3.87 -6.78 -7.54
N THR A 169 3.02 -6.24 -8.42
CA THR A 169 3.46 -5.40 -9.56
C THR A 169 3.36 -3.91 -9.27
N ASP A 170 2.88 -3.54 -8.10
CA ASP A 170 2.62 -2.16 -7.70
C ASP A 170 3.89 -1.29 -7.72
N PRO A 171 5.08 -1.76 -7.27
CA PRO A 171 6.31 -0.96 -7.40
C PRO A 171 6.65 -0.59 -8.84
N LEU A 172 6.53 -1.53 -9.78
CA LEU A 172 6.76 -1.26 -11.20
C LEU A 172 5.75 -0.26 -11.75
N HIS A 173 4.48 -0.42 -11.38
CA HIS A 173 3.42 0.48 -11.79
C HIS A 173 3.61 1.90 -11.24
N ASN A 174 4.01 2.03 -9.99
CA ASN A 174 4.28 3.31 -9.33
C ASN A 174 5.46 4.04 -9.97
N VAL A 175 6.52 3.33 -10.38
CA VAL A 175 7.61 3.93 -11.16
C VAL A 175 7.07 4.51 -12.47
N ALA A 176 6.31 3.72 -13.23
CA ALA A 176 5.74 4.16 -14.50
C ALA A 176 4.78 5.35 -14.35
N LEU A 177 4.02 5.40 -13.26
CA LEU A 177 3.01 6.43 -13.02
C LEU A 177 3.60 7.72 -12.45
N TYR A 178 4.58 7.62 -11.55
CA TYR A 178 5.06 8.75 -10.75
C TYR A 178 6.45 9.26 -11.12
N TYR A 179 7.13 8.73 -12.14
CA TYR A 179 8.47 9.22 -12.51
C TYR A 179 8.56 10.74 -12.80
N LYS A 180 7.43 11.39 -13.10
CA LYS A 180 7.34 12.85 -13.31
C LYS A 180 7.10 13.66 -12.03
N SER A 181 6.73 13.02 -10.92
CA SER A 181 6.45 13.73 -9.66
C SER A 181 7.64 14.57 -9.14
N PRO A 182 8.93 14.16 -9.27
CA PRO A 182 10.03 15.03 -8.85
C PRO A 182 10.04 16.34 -9.65
N LEU A 183 9.87 16.27 -10.97
CA LEU A 183 9.88 17.43 -11.84
C LEU A 183 8.66 18.34 -11.60
N ALA A 184 7.48 17.75 -11.38
CA ALA A 184 6.27 18.49 -11.01
C ALA A 184 6.46 19.27 -9.70
N LEU A 185 7.04 18.63 -8.67
CA LEU A 185 7.34 19.29 -7.39
C LEU A 185 8.35 20.43 -7.55
N LEU A 186 9.38 20.27 -8.37
CA LEU A 186 10.34 21.35 -8.67
C LEU A 186 9.69 22.56 -9.37
N ARG A 187 8.55 22.35 -10.03
CA ARG A 187 7.73 23.43 -10.63
C ARG A 187 6.73 24.04 -9.67
N GLY A 188 6.65 23.55 -8.43
CA GLY A 188 5.66 23.98 -7.44
C GLY A 188 4.28 23.34 -7.63
N GLU A 189 4.14 22.32 -8.48
CA GLU A 189 2.89 21.61 -8.68
C GLU A 189 2.67 20.63 -7.50
N LEU A 190 1.86 21.02 -6.52
CA LEU A 190 1.60 20.17 -5.33
C LEU A 190 0.48 19.15 -5.54
N ILE A 191 -0.47 19.43 -6.43
CA ILE A 191 -1.64 18.60 -6.69
C ILE A 191 -1.67 18.19 -8.16
N ASP A 192 -1.94 16.91 -8.40
CA ASP A 192 -2.16 16.36 -9.74
C ASP A 192 -3.60 16.62 -10.19
N THR A 193 -3.81 17.68 -10.97
CA THR A 193 -5.13 18.04 -11.50
C THR A 193 -5.60 17.12 -12.63
N SER A 194 -4.68 16.40 -13.30
CA SER A 194 -5.04 15.50 -14.41
C SER A 194 -5.94 14.34 -13.98
N ILE A 195 -5.98 14.04 -12.68
CA ILE A 195 -6.87 13.04 -12.09
C ILE A 195 -8.35 13.39 -12.30
N ALA A 196 -8.71 14.67 -12.24
CA ALA A 196 -10.09 15.11 -12.45
C ALA A 196 -10.51 15.00 -13.93
N ASP A 197 -9.58 15.29 -14.84
CA ASP A 197 -9.86 15.35 -16.28
C ASP A 197 -9.80 13.99 -16.96
N ALA A 198 -9.24 12.97 -16.29
CA ALA A 198 -8.96 11.69 -16.91
C ALA A 198 -10.21 10.86 -17.28
N GLY A 199 -11.43 11.27 -16.91
CA GLY A 199 -12.68 10.77 -17.51
C GLY A 199 -12.87 9.24 -17.52
N TRP A 200 -12.17 8.51 -16.65
CA TRP A 200 -12.11 7.04 -16.67
C TRP A 200 -13.25 6.34 -15.91
N GLY A 201 -14.25 7.10 -15.47
CA GLY A 201 -15.48 6.60 -14.87
C GLY A 201 -16.59 7.63 -15.07
N GLY A 202 -17.62 7.27 -15.82
CA GLY A 202 -18.87 8.02 -15.86
C GLY A 202 -19.55 7.92 -14.50
N ASP A 203 -19.08 8.69 -13.52
CA ASP A 203 -19.57 8.61 -12.16
C ASP A 203 -20.46 9.82 -11.84
N GLU A 204 -21.73 9.70 -12.22
CA GLU A 204 -22.86 10.19 -11.43
C GLU A 204 -23.15 9.25 -10.23
N ALA A 205 -22.15 8.50 -9.76
CA ALA A 205 -22.30 7.39 -8.83
C ALA A 205 -22.80 7.81 -7.44
N GLU A 206 -22.39 8.99 -6.92
CA GLU A 206 -22.93 9.49 -5.65
C GLU A 206 -24.37 10.04 -5.81
N THR A 207 -24.73 10.52 -6.99
CA THR A 207 -26.09 11.02 -7.28
C THR A 207 -27.10 9.88 -7.31
N ALA A 208 -26.72 8.71 -7.86
CA ALA A 208 -27.58 7.53 -7.91
C ALA A 208 -27.88 6.93 -6.52
N GLN A 209 -26.90 6.95 -5.60
CA GLN A 209 -27.05 6.38 -4.25
C GLN A 209 -27.93 7.21 -3.30
N ARG A 210 -28.20 8.49 -3.61
CA ARG A 210 -29.12 9.35 -2.84
C ARG A 210 -30.55 9.36 -3.38
N LEU A 211 -30.81 8.73 -4.53
CA LEU A 211 -32.10 8.71 -5.22
C LEU A 211 -32.83 7.36 -5.13
N THR A 212 -32.29 6.40 -4.39
CA THR A 212 -32.88 5.09 -4.09
C THR A 212 -33.05 4.94 -2.59
#